data_AF-A0A2D5IRW8-F1
#
_entry.id   AF-A0A2D5IRW8-F1
#
_cell.length_a   1.000
_cell.length_b   1.000
_cell.length_c   1.000
_cell.angle_alpha   90.00
_cell.angle_beta   90.00
_cell.angle_gamma   90.00
#
_symmetry.space_group_name_H-M   'P 1'
#
loop_
_entity.id
_entity.type
_entity.pdbx_description
1 polymer ?
#
loop_
_entity_poly.entity_id
_entity_poly.type
_entity_poly.pdbx_seq_one_letter_code
_entity_poly.pdbx_strand_id
1 'polypeptide(L)'
;MRLAEFQQLIRDRYHATDAARGVPGTFLWFSEEVGELAEAFGRRERGDGDEENLREEFADVLAWLTTLANICEVDLEAAIREKYLTDGGPKGVK
;
A
#
# COMPACT_ATOMS: atom_id res chain seq x y z
N MET A 1 -5.34 -15.05 -1.18
CA MET A 1 -4.24 -14.45 -1.95
C MET A 1 -3.09 -14.18 -0.99
N ARG A 2 -1.87 -14.52 -1.36
CA ARG A 2 -0.62 -14.19 -0.66
C ARG A 2 -0.12 -12.82 -1.10
N LEU A 3 0.75 -12.19 -0.30
CA LEU A 3 1.28 -10.87 -0.64
C LEU A 3 2.07 -10.89 -1.95
N ALA A 4 2.89 -11.92 -2.18
CA ALA A 4 3.59 -12.08 -3.46
C ALA A 4 2.63 -12.19 -4.67
N GLU A 5 1.48 -12.86 -4.51
CA GLU A 5 0.48 -12.99 -5.57
C GLU A 5 -0.18 -11.64 -5.90
N PHE A 6 -0.44 -10.84 -4.87
CA PHE A 6 -0.93 -9.47 -5.05
C PHE A 6 0.09 -8.58 -5.74
N GLN A 7 1.35 -8.65 -5.29
CA GLN A 7 2.42 -7.86 -5.86
C GLN A 7 2.62 -8.15 -7.35
N GLN A 8 2.58 -9.43 -7.72
CA GLN A 8 2.65 -9.85 -9.13
C GLN A 8 1.44 -9.33 -9.93
N LEU A 9 0.22 -9.42 -9.38
CA LEU A 9 -0.98 -8.90 -10.04
C LEU A 9 -0.86 -7.40 -10.35
N ILE A 10 -0.40 -6.59 -9.39
CA ILE A 10 -0.18 -5.15 -9.58
C ILE A 10 0.90 -4.90 -10.63
N ARG A 11 1.99 -5.69 -10.60
CA ARG A 11 3.08 -5.57 -11.58
C ARG A 11 2.57 -5.84 -12.99
N ASP A 12 1.86 -6.95 -13.18
CA ASP A 12 1.38 -7.39 -14.49
C ASP A 12 0.42 -6.37 -15.13
N ARG A 13 -0.37 -5.68 -14.30
CA ARG A 13 -1.38 -4.72 -14.79
C ARG A 13 -0.82 -3.33 -15.05
N TYR A 14 0.02 -2.81 -14.15
CA TYR A 14 0.26 -1.36 -14.07
C TYR A 14 1.73 -0.95 -14.21
N HIS A 15 2.68 -1.91 -14.08
CA HIS A 15 4.10 -1.60 -14.00
C HIS A 15 4.63 -0.75 -15.17
N ALA A 16 4.22 -1.04 -16.40
CA ALA A 16 4.72 -0.31 -17.57
C ALA A 16 4.39 1.19 -17.50
N THR A 17 3.15 1.53 -17.12
CA THR A 17 2.70 2.92 -16.98
C THR A 17 3.34 3.59 -15.77
N ASP A 18 3.38 2.88 -14.64
CA ASP A 18 3.84 3.45 -13.38
C ASP A 18 5.35 3.64 -13.33
N ALA A 19 6.11 2.72 -13.94
CA ALA A 19 7.55 2.87 -14.11
C ALA A 19 7.90 4.06 -15.03
N ALA A 20 7.08 4.31 -16.06
CA ALA A 20 7.27 5.47 -16.93
C ALA A 20 6.98 6.80 -16.21
N ARG A 21 6.02 6.83 -15.27
CA ARG A 21 5.78 7.97 -14.37
C ARG A 21 6.90 8.17 -13.34
N GLY A 22 7.57 7.10 -12.95
CA GLY A 22 8.70 7.10 -12.03
C GLY A 22 8.30 7.26 -10.55
N VAL A 23 9.24 6.98 -9.65
CA VAL A 23 9.00 6.94 -8.20
C VAL A 23 8.40 8.25 -7.65
N PRO A 24 8.92 9.46 -7.96
CA PRO A 24 8.36 10.68 -7.39
C PRO A 24 6.91 10.94 -7.82
N GLY A 25 6.58 10.67 -9.09
CA GLY A 25 5.23 10.86 -9.60
C GLY A 25 4.25 9.83 -9.03
N THR A 26 4.68 8.57 -8.90
CA THR A 26 3.86 7.51 -8.30
C THR A 26 3.69 7.72 -6.79
N PHE A 27 4.68 8.29 -6.09
CA PHE A 27 4.55 8.61 -4.67
C PHE A 27 3.47 9.68 -4.41
N LEU A 28 3.23 10.60 -5.35
CA LEU A 28 2.13 11.57 -5.22
C LEU A 28 0.77 10.87 -5.19
N TRP A 29 0.55 9.89 -6.06
CA TRP A 29 -0.67 9.07 -6.05
C TRP A 29 -0.79 8.26 -4.76
N PHE A 30 0.28 7.60 -4.33
CA PHE A 30 0.29 6.92 -3.02
C PHE A 30 -0.07 7.87 -1.87
N SER A 31 0.44 9.11 -1.87
CA SER A 31 0.15 10.09 -0.83
C SER A 31 -1.28 10.61 -0.87
N GLU A 32 -1.90 10.69 -2.04
CA GLU A 32 -3.30 11.07 -2.22
C GLU A 32 -4.23 10.05 -1.54
N GLU A 33 -3.97 8.77 -1.78
CA GLU A 33 -4.76 7.62 -1.30
C GLU A 33 -4.62 7.45 0.23
N VAL A 34 -3.45 7.79 0.78
CA VAL A 34 -3.27 7.91 2.24
C VAL A 34 -4.13 9.06 2.80
N GLY A 35 -4.29 10.15 2.04
CA GLY A 35 -5.16 11.27 2.39
C GLY A 35 -6.64 10.89 2.35
N GLU A 36 -7.07 10.16 1.34
CA GLU A 36 -8.45 9.65 1.21
C GLU A 36 -8.78 8.66 2.34
N LEU A 37 -7.85 7.75 2.66
CA LEU A 37 -7.98 6.89 3.84
C LEU A 37 -8.10 7.70 5.16
N ALA A 38 -7.32 8.78 5.30
CA ALA A 38 -7.40 9.65 6.46
C ALA A 38 -8.76 10.39 6.56
N GLU A 39 -9.31 10.83 5.43
CA GLU A 39 -10.66 11.39 5.36
C GLU A 39 -11.72 10.36 5.75
N ALA A 40 -11.64 9.14 5.23
CA ALA A 40 -12.55 8.04 5.55
C ALA A 40 -12.57 7.76 7.07
N PHE A 41 -11.42 7.73 7.73
CA PHE A 41 -11.35 7.66 9.20
C PHE A 41 -12.05 8.85 9.87
N GLY A 42 -11.78 10.07 9.41
CA GLY A 42 -12.39 11.27 9.96
C GLY A 42 -13.92 11.24 9.89
N ARG A 43 -14.49 10.78 8.77
CA ARG A 43 -15.94 10.60 8.61
C ARG A 43 -16.48 9.52 9.53
N ARG A 44 -15.80 8.38 9.62
CA ARG A 44 -16.16 7.29 10.53
C ARG A 44 -16.28 7.75 11.99
N GLU A 45 -15.30 8.48 12.49
CA GLU A 45 -15.31 8.98 13.88
C GLU A 45 -16.39 10.04 14.14
N ARG A 46 -16.83 10.78 13.11
CA ARG A 46 -17.95 11.73 13.20
C ARG A 46 -19.33 11.05 13.14
N GLY A 47 -19.39 9.77 12.79
CA GLY A 47 -20.64 9.02 12.65
C GLY A 47 -21.33 9.17 11.30
N ASP A 48 -20.68 9.80 10.31
CA ASP A 48 -21.13 9.94 8.91
C ASP A 48 -20.22 9.17 7.92
N GLY A 49 -19.55 8.15 8.46
CA GLY A 49 -18.64 7.27 7.73
C GLY A 49 -19.34 6.38 6.70
N ASP A 50 -18.58 6.01 5.69
CA ASP A 50 -18.95 5.02 4.69
C ASP A 50 -17.97 3.85 4.81
N GLU A 51 -18.46 2.71 5.28
CA GLU A 51 -17.63 1.51 5.49
C GLU A 51 -17.24 0.83 4.17
N GLU A 52 -17.97 1.06 3.07
CA GLU A 52 -17.56 0.58 1.75
C GLU A 52 -16.36 1.38 1.25
N ASN A 53 -16.48 2.71 1.25
CA ASN A 53 -15.36 3.60 0.90
C ASN A 53 -14.13 3.33 1.77
N LEU A 54 -14.28 3.20 3.10
CA LEU A 54 -13.14 2.89 3.98
C LEU A 54 -12.39 1.63 3.54
N ARG A 55 -13.11 0.59 3.11
CA ARG A 55 -12.49 -0.67 2.65
C ARG A 55 -11.77 -0.50 1.31
N GLU A 56 -12.30 0.34 0.42
CA GLU A 56 -11.67 0.72 -0.85
C GLU A 56 -10.35 1.44 -0.57
N GLU A 57 -10.36 2.47 0.27
CA GLU A 57 -9.15 3.24 0.59
C GLU A 57 -8.03 2.40 1.23
N PHE A 58 -8.38 1.42 2.08
CA PHE A 58 -7.41 0.45 2.60
C PHE A 58 -6.77 -0.39 1.49
N ALA A 59 -7.56 -0.77 0.48
CA ALA A 59 -7.08 -1.55 -0.66
C ALA A 59 -6.20 -0.69 -1.56
N ASP A 60 -6.57 0.56 -1.82
CA ASP A 60 -5.84 1.46 -2.72
C ASP A 60 -4.50 1.90 -2.12
N VAL A 61 -4.45 2.21 -0.82
CA VAL A 61 -3.17 2.45 -0.11
C VAL A 61 -2.22 1.26 -0.24
N LEU A 62 -2.74 0.03 -0.09
CA LEU A 62 -1.92 -1.18 -0.26
C LEU A 62 -1.49 -1.38 -1.73
N ALA A 63 -2.39 -1.12 -2.69
CA ALA A 63 -2.10 -1.23 -4.12
C ALA A 63 -0.99 -0.26 -4.54
N TRP A 64 -1.07 1.00 -4.14
CA TRP A 64 -0.06 2.01 -4.48
C TRP A 64 1.28 1.81 -3.78
N LEU A 65 1.29 1.34 -2.53
CA LEU A 65 2.52 0.91 -1.86
C LEU A 65 3.17 -0.25 -2.64
N THR A 66 2.35 -1.19 -3.13
CA THR A 66 2.80 -2.32 -3.93
C THR A 66 3.33 -1.88 -5.30
N THR A 67 2.72 -0.89 -5.93
CA THR A 67 3.23 -0.25 -7.14
C THR A 67 4.61 0.36 -6.92
N LEU A 68 4.81 1.11 -5.84
CA LEU A 68 6.11 1.68 -5.49
C LEU A 68 7.16 0.57 -5.26
N ALA A 69 6.81 -0.50 -4.57
CA ALA A 69 7.70 -1.63 -4.37
C ALA A 69 8.11 -2.28 -5.70
N ASN A 70 7.17 -2.43 -6.64
CA ASN A 70 7.46 -2.94 -7.98
C ASN A 70 8.43 -2.04 -8.75
N ILE A 71 8.21 -0.72 -8.77
CA ILE A 71 9.13 0.23 -9.46
C ILE A 71 10.53 0.19 -8.83
N CYS A 72 10.60 0.03 -7.51
CA CYS A 72 11.86 -0.05 -6.76
C CYS A 72 12.49 -1.46 -6.77
N GLU A 73 11.88 -2.43 -7.46
CA GLU A 73 12.31 -3.84 -7.49
C GLU A 73 12.50 -4.46 -6.08
N VAL A 74 11.57 -4.14 -5.16
CA VAL A 74 11.53 -4.66 -3.79
C VAL A 74 10.52 -5.79 -3.68
N ASP A 75 10.95 -6.98 -3.23
CA ASP A 75 10.05 -8.06 -2.83
C ASP A 75 9.44 -7.76 -1.45
N LEU A 76 8.15 -7.46 -1.41
CA LEU A 76 7.46 -7.09 -0.17
C LEU A 76 7.35 -8.25 0.81
N GLU A 77 7.11 -9.46 0.33
CA GLU A 77 6.95 -10.63 1.20
C GLU A 77 8.29 -10.99 1.87
N ALA A 78 9.39 -10.92 1.12
CA ALA A 78 10.73 -11.07 1.65
C ALA A 78 11.07 -9.96 2.67
N ALA A 79 10.80 -8.69 2.32
CA ALA A 79 11.06 -7.55 3.20
C ALA A 79 10.29 -7.64 4.54
N ILE A 80 9.02 -8.02 4.51
CA ILE A 80 8.22 -8.22 5.72
C ILE A 80 8.74 -9.41 6.52
N ARG A 81 9.06 -10.52 5.86
CA ARG A 81 9.60 -11.71 6.55
C ARG A 81 10.89 -11.38 7.29
N GLU A 82 11.84 -10.74 6.62
CA GLU A 82 13.11 -10.33 7.21
C GLU A 82 12.89 -9.36 8.38
N LYS A 83 12.03 -8.36 8.19
CA LYS A 83 11.85 -7.30 9.19
C LYS A 83 11.08 -7.77 10.43
N TYR A 84 9.99 -8.52 10.24
CA TYR A 84 8.99 -8.77 11.29
C TYR A 84 8.85 -10.23 11.72
N LEU A 85 9.22 -11.19 10.87
CA LEU A 85 9.01 -12.62 11.15
C LEU A 85 10.30 -13.35 11.56
N THR A 86 11.46 -12.81 11.22
CA THR A 86 12.76 -13.33 11.66
C THR A 86 13.11 -12.80 13.05
N ASP A 87 13.65 -13.67 13.90
CA ASP A 87 14.20 -13.36 15.24
C ASP A 87 13.27 -12.55 16.18
N GLY A 88 11.96 -12.76 16.05
CA GLY A 88 10.95 -12.10 16.88
C GLY A 88 10.60 -10.66 16.48
N GLY A 89 11.15 -10.17 15.36
CA GLY A 89 10.82 -8.86 14.79
C GLY A 89 11.26 -7.67 15.67
N PRO A 90 10.94 -6.44 15.26
CA PRO A 90 11.28 -5.25 16.03
C PRO A 90 10.39 -5.20 17.26
N LYS A 91 10.97 -4.91 18.43
CA LYS A 91 10.19 -4.62 19.63
C LYS A 91 9.38 -3.35 19.37
N GLY A 92 8.05 -3.45 19.46
CA GLY A 92 7.16 -2.30 19.27
C GLY A 92 7.58 -1.15 20.16
N VAL A 93 7.84 0.01 19.56
CA VAL A 93 8.05 1.26 20.29
C VAL A 93 6.66 1.84 20.55
N LYS A 94 6.39 2.19 21.81
CA LYS A 94 5.20 2.96 22.20
C LYS A 94 5.23 4.35 21.57
#